data_AF-A0A843LKA5-F1
#
_entry.id   AF-A0A843LKA5-F1
#
_cell.length_a   1.000
_cell.length_b   1.000
_cell.length_c   1.000
_cell.angle_alpha   90.00
_cell.angle_beta   90.00
_cell.angle_gamma   90.00
#
_symmetry.space_group_name_H-M   'P 1'
#
loop_
_entity.id
_entity.type
_entity.pdbx_description
1 polymer ?
#
loop_
_entity_poly.entity_id
_entity_poly.type
_entity_poly.pdbx_seq_one_letter_code
_entity_poly.pdbx_strand_id
1 'polypeptide(L)'
;LWSADELLDHVYLEVSGGRHNGSAVPRPEAEVREGTLRLPVLYDTVKTLDQTVAVDYYLPGCPPPVELIKRAIDAILQGTLPPRGSVLAPLTAVCAECPRKREDKRITAIHRVHEVVPAPERCLMEQGIVCMGMATRGGCGAQCLKVDMPCTGCGGPAPNRPDMGTGMLTALASILHLDKEPGTYTEEEVMELMAQIKDPVGLFYMYSLPASILKRKVMKR
;
A
#
# COMPACT_ATOMS: atom_id res chain seq x y z
N LEU A 1 13.05 3.01 -2.01
CA LEU A 1 13.90 1.99 -2.71
C LEU A 1 15.17 2.62 -3.26
N TRP A 2 15.12 3.90 -3.61
CA TRP A 2 16.20 4.70 -4.18
C TRP A 2 16.64 5.80 -3.21
N SER A 3 17.81 6.38 -3.43
CA SER A 3 18.27 7.61 -2.78
C SER A 3 17.58 8.85 -3.36
N ALA A 4 17.71 10.00 -2.68
CA ALA A 4 17.23 11.26 -3.24
C ALA A 4 17.96 11.60 -4.55
N ASP A 5 19.28 11.41 -4.59
CA ASP A 5 20.11 11.68 -5.77
C ASP A 5 19.71 10.80 -6.96
N GLU A 6 19.54 9.49 -6.75
CA GLU A 6 19.10 8.54 -7.80
C GLU A 6 17.74 8.95 -8.40
N LEU A 7 16.80 9.41 -7.55
CA LEU A 7 15.50 9.88 -8.01
C LEU A 7 15.61 11.18 -8.82
N LEU A 8 16.42 12.14 -8.36
CA LEU A 8 16.62 13.41 -9.04
C LEU A 8 17.34 13.21 -10.38
N ASP A 9 18.39 12.39 -10.41
CA ASP A 9 19.11 12.05 -11.64
C ASP A 9 18.19 11.38 -12.65
N HIS A 10 17.39 10.40 -12.21
CA HIS A 10 16.44 9.73 -13.09
C HIS A 10 15.44 10.72 -13.71
N VAL A 11 14.84 11.60 -12.89
CA VAL A 11 13.83 12.56 -13.37
C VAL A 11 14.44 13.65 -14.27
N TYR A 12 15.55 14.25 -13.84
CA TYR A 12 16.10 15.45 -14.48
C TYR A 12 17.14 15.16 -15.56
N LEU A 13 17.79 13.99 -15.56
CA LEU A 13 18.82 13.63 -16.54
C LEU A 13 18.35 12.53 -17.51
N GLU A 14 17.72 11.47 -17.01
CA GLU A 14 17.37 10.30 -17.84
C GLU A 14 16.02 10.47 -18.55
N VAL A 15 14.94 10.74 -17.80
CA VAL A 15 13.56 10.80 -18.33
C VAL A 15 13.29 12.07 -19.12
N SER A 16 13.88 13.19 -18.72
CA SER A 16 13.70 14.50 -19.37
C SER A 16 14.30 14.56 -20.79
N GLY A 17 14.99 13.50 -21.23
CA GLY A 17 15.53 13.35 -22.58
C GLY A 17 16.60 14.38 -22.94
N GLY A 18 17.28 14.96 -21.94
CA GLY A 18 18.33 15.95 -22.14
C GLY A 18 17.90 17.07 -23.10
N ARG A 19 16.69 17.65 -22.92
CA ARG A 19 16.17 18.67 -23.84
C ARG A 19 17.03 19.95 -23.84
N HIS A 20 17.99 19.97 -24.75
CA HIS A 20 18.49 21.07 -25.58
C HIS A 20 19.05 22.34 -24.90
N ASN A 21 19.34 22.38 -23.59
CA ASN A 21 20.07 23.48 -22.95
C ASN A 21 20.79 23.11 -21.63
N GLY A 22 21.37 21.90 -21.55
CA GLY A 22 22.11 21.43 -20.37
C GLY A 22 21.16 20.87 -19.31
N SER A 23 21.07 19.53 -19.24
CA SER A 23 20.39 18.84 -18.16
C SER A 23 21.11 19.13 -16.84
N ALA A 24 20.42 19.76 -15.89
CA ALA A 24 20.96 20.11 -14.58
C ALA A 24 19.98 19.64 -13.50
N VAL A 25 20.52 19.05 -12.44
CA VAL A 25 19.76 18.67 -11.25
C VAL A 25 19.54 19.93 -10.39
N PRO A 26 18.30 20.24 -9.98
CA PRO A 26 18.05 21.35 -9.07
C PRO A 26 18.82 21.21 -7.76
N ARG A 27 19.49 22.29 -7.33
CA ARG A 27 20.20 22.34 -6.04
C ARG A 27 19.34 23.03 -4.98
N PRO A 28 19.50 22.68 -3.69
CA PRO A 28 18.79 23.34 -2.61
C PRO A 28 19.00 24.86 -2.55
N GLU A 29 20.14 25.36 -3.04
CA GLU A 29 20.42 26.79 -3.11
C GLU A 29 21.03 27.17 -4.47
N ALA A 30 20.68 28.36 -4.97
CA ALA A 30 21.27 28.94 -6.17
C ALA A 30 21.31 30.47 -6.08
N GLU A 31 22.43 31.07 -6.47
CA GLU A 31 22.58 32.52 -6.60
C GLU A 31 22.10 32.98 -7.98
N VAL A 32 21.16 33.92 -8.01
CA VAL A 32 20.66 34.59 -9.23
C VAL A 32 20.67 36.11 -9.05
N ARG A 33 20.39 36.86 -10.12
CA ARG A 33 20.42 38.33 -10.09
C ARG A 33 19.45 38.92 -9.04
N GLU A 34 18.33 38.25 -8.84
CA GLU A 34 17.26 38.62 -7.92
C GLU A 34 17.55 38.21 -6.46
N GLY A 35 18.64 37.45 -6.20
CA GLY A 35 19.07 37.01 -4.87
C GLY A 35 19.28 35.49 -4.76
N THR A 36 19.38 34.98 -3.54
CA THR A 36 19.53 33.54 -3.26
C THR A 36 18.17 32.84 -3.35
N LEU A 37 18.02 31.91 -4.28
CA LEU A 37 16.87 30.99 -4.35
C LEU A 37 17.11 29.78 -3.44
N ARG A 38 16.07 29.35 -2.72
CA ARG A 38 16.10 28.18 -1.84
C ARG A 38 15.01 27.18 -2.19
N LEU A 39 15.39 25.92 -2.36
CA LEU A 39 14.49 24.78 -2.57
C LEU A 39 14.53 23.85 -1.34
N PRO A 40 13.40 23.21 -1.00
CA PRO A 40 13.39 22.16 0.02
C PRO A 40 14.32 21.01 -0.33
N VAL A 41 14.97 20.44 0.68
CA VAL A 41 15.82 19.27 0.52
C VAL A 41 14.96 18.00 0.43
N LEU A 42 15.20 17.19 -0.59
CA LEU A 42 14.63 15.84 -0.68
C LEU A 42 15.48 14.88 0.16
N TYR A 43 14.85 14.21 1.12
CA TYR A 43 15.52 13.21 1.95
C TYR A 43 15.53 11.83 1.26
N ASP A 44 16.54 11.01 1.58
CA ASP A 44 16.64 9.60 1.15
C ASP A 44 15.50 8.69 1.64
N THR A 45 14.68 9.17 2.58
CA THR A 45 13.62 8.38 3.21
C THR A 45 12.41 9.25 3.46
N VAL A 46 11.27 8.83 2.91
CA VAL A 46 9.96 9.41 3.25
C VAL A 46 9.62 8.99 4.68
N LYS A 47 9.07 9.91 5.45
CA LYS A 47 8.56 9.65 6.80
C LYS A 47 7.05 9.85 6.82
N THR A 48 6.38 9.09 7.67
CA THR A 48 4.97 9.36 8.00
C THR A 48 4.88 10.56 8.95
N LEU A 49 3.71 11.19 9.04
CA LEU A 49 3.51 12.36 9.91
C LEU A 49 3.77 12.04 11.39
N ASP A 50 3.31 10.87 11.85
CA ASP A 50 3.48 10.37 13.23
C ASP A 50 4.93 10.01 13.60
N GLN A 51 5.83 9.91 12.61
CA GLN A 51 7.29 9.80 12.84
C GLN A 51 7.95 11.16 13.03
N THR A 52 7.24 12.26 12.78
CA THR A 52 7.79 13.62 12.81
C THR A 52 7.15 14.50 13.88
N VAL A 53 5.86 14.29 14.14
CA VAL A 53 5.07 15.06 15.13
C VAL A 53 4.07 14.14 15.83
N ALA A 54 3.59 14.55 17.00
CA ALA A 54 2.51 13.84 17.67
C ALA A 54 1.21 13.98 16.87
N VAL A 55 0.59 12.85 16.51
CA VAL A 55 -0.68 12.80 15.77
C VAL A 55 -1.79 12.29 16.69
N ASP A 56 -2.89 13.03 16.75
CA ASP A 56 -4.01 12.71 17.63
C ASP A 56 -4.95 11.65 17.04
N TYR A 57 -5.20 11.71 15.74
CA TYR A 57 -6.15 10.84 15.04
C TYR A 57 -5.70 10.59 13.60
N TYR A 58 -6.11 9.46 13.05
CA TYR A 58 -5.80 9.09 11.66
C TYR A 58 -7.07 8.94 10.84
N LEU A 59 -7.11 9.55 9.66
CA LEU A 59 -8.17 9.37 8.69
C LEU A 59 -7.60 8.66 7.44
N PRO A 60 -7.83 7.36 7.26
CA PRO A 60 -7.17 6.59 6.22
C PRO A 60 -7.82 6.73 4.83
N GLY A 61 -7.02 6.51 3.79
CA GLY A 61 -7.42 6.44 2.38
C GLY A 61 -6.56 7.32 1.48
N CYS A 62 -6.47 6.96 0.20
CA CYS A 62 -5.70 7.71 -0.81
C CYS A 62 -6.58 8.04 -2.04
N PRO A 63 -7.53 8.99 -1.94
CA PRO A 63 -7.86 9.79 -0.74
C PRO A 63 -8.88 9.10 0.19
N PRO A 64 -9.11 9.63 1.41
CA PRO A 64 -10.18 9.16 2.28
C PRO A 64 -11.57 9.30 1.63
N PRO A 65 -12.43 8.28 1.73
CA PRO A 65 -13.83 8.36 1.30
C PRO A 65 -14.57 9.54 1.94
N VAL A 66 -15.41 10.22 1.15
CA VAL A 66 -16.20 11.39 1.60
C VAL A 66 -17.02 11.10 2.86
N GLU A 67 -17.62 9.91 2.94
CA GLU A 67 -18.41 9.52 4.12
C GLU A 67 -17.54 9.32 5.38
N LEU A 68 -16.28 8.90 5.24
CA LEU A 68 -15.36 8.87 6.38
C LEU A 68 -14.95 10.28 6.81
N ILE A 69 -14.73 11.19 5.86
CA ILE A 69 -14.42 12.61 6.15
C ILE A 69 -15.58 13.24 6.93
N LYS A 70 -16.82 13.07 6.48
CA LYS A 70 -18.02 13.59 7.17
C LYS A 70 -18.12 13.06 8.60
N ARG A 71 -18.00 11.73 8.78
CA ARG A 71 -18.05 11.11 10.11
C ARG A 71 -16.95 11.62 11.04
N ALA A 72 -15.75 11.85 10.52
CA ALA A 72 -14.66 12.43 11.30
C ALA A 72 -14.99 13.86 11.74
N ILE A 73 -15.51 14.70 10.84
CA ILE A 73 -15.95 16.07 11.16
C ILE A 73 -17.08 16.05 12.20
N ASP A 74 -18.10 15.22 12.00
CA ASP A 74 -19.22 15.08 12.93
C ASP A 74 -18.74 14.66 14.33
N ALA A 75 -17.81 13.70 14.41
CA ALA A 75 -17.24 13.25 15.68
C ALA A 75 -16.45 14.36 16.39
N ILE A 76 -15.72 15.19 15.64
CA ILE A 76 -15.01 16.36 16.18
C ILE A 76 -16.02 17.38 16.71
N LEU A 77 -17.04 17.75 15.92
CA LEU A 77 -18.03 18.77 16.28
C LEU A 77 -18.89 18.35 17.47
N GLN A 78 -19.19 17.05 17.60
CA GLN A 78 -20.00 16.49 18.69
C GLN A 78 -19.17 16.17 19.94
N GLY A 79 -17.83 16.22 19.87
CA GLY A 79 -16.96 15.81 20.97
C GLY A 79 -17.01 14.30 21.25
N THR A 80 -17.34 13.48 20.26
CA THR A 80 -17.50 12.01 20.37
C THR A 80 -16.29 11.25 19.83
N LEU A 81 -15.12 11.90 19.82
CA LEU A 81 -13.88 11.30 19.32
C LEU A 81 -13.46 10.11 20.20
N PRO A 82 -12.94 9.03 19.58
CA PRO A 82 -12.36 7.92 20.31
C PRO A 82 -11.07 8.32 21.05
N PRO A 83 -10.43 7.41 21.79
CA PRO A 83 -9.13 7.66 22.41
C PRO A 83 -8.08 8.15 21.41
N ARG A 84 -7.17 9.03 21.86
CA ARG A 84 -6.05 9.53 21.06
C ARG A 84 -5.24 8.38 20.45
N GLY A 85 -4.80 8.56 19.21
CA GLY A 85 -4.11 7.55 18.39
C GLY A 85 -5.06 6.65 17.59
N SER A 86 -6.37 6.83 17.74
CA SER A 86 -7.36 6.02 17.01
C SER A 86 -7.41 6.36 15.53
N VAL A 87 -7.71 5.33 14.73
CA VAL A 87 -8.04 5.47 13.31
C VAL A 87 -9.54 5.68 13.18
N LEU A 88 -9.96 6.81 12.59
CA LEU A 88 -11.35 7.22 12.37
C LEU A 88 -11.98 6.48 11.18
N ALA A 89 -11.97 5.15 11.26
CA ALA A 89 -12.53 4.24 10.26
C ALA A 89 -12.96 2.92 10.92
N PRO A 90 -13.84 2.12 10.28
CA PRO A 90 -14.34 0.87 10.84
C PRO A 90 -13.25 -0.07 11.37
N LEU A 91 -13.58 -0.82 12.42
CA LEU A 91 -12.75 -1.89 12.98
C LEU A 91 -12.95 -3.21 12.23
N THR A 92 -13.02 -3.14 10.90
CA THR A 92 -13.14 -4.28 10.00
C THR A 92 -12.11 -4.17 8.87
N ALA A 93 -11.81 -5.30 8.22
CA ALA A 93 -11.10 -5.30 6.94
C ALA A 93 -12.08 -4.99 5.79
N VAL A 94 -11.55 -4.60 4.62
CA VAL A 94 -12.36 -4.34 3.40
C VAL A 94 -13.24 -5.54 3.04
N CYS A 95 -12.82 -6.76 3.38
CA CYS A 95 -13.61 -7.97 3.19
C CYS A 95 -15.03 -7.90 3.80
N ALA A 96 -15.26 -7.13 4.87
CA ALA A 96 -16.58 -6.97 5.49
C ALA A 96 -17.58 -6.21 4.59
N GLU A 97 -17.09 -5.38 3.67
CA GLU A 97 -17.89 -4.55 2.76
C GLU A 97 -17.85 -5.08 1.32
N CYS A 98 -17.06 -6.13 1.07
CA CYS A 98 -16.87 -6.71 -0.24
C CYS A 98 -18.12 -7.46 -0.70
N PRO A 99 -18.64 -7.18 -1.92
CA PRO A 99 -19.82 -7.86 -2.45
C PRO A 99 -19.55 -9.28 -2.96
N ARG A 100 -18.28 -9.66 -3.13
CA ARG A 100 -17.89 -10.95 -3.71
C ARG A 100 -18.04 -12.08 -2.67
N LYS A 101 -18.56 -13.21 -3.12
CA LYS A 101 -18.77 -14.45 -2.35
C LYS A 101 -17.44 -15.13 -2.06
N ARG A 102 -17.32 -15.64 -0.84
CA ARG A 102 -16.16 -16.38 -0.35
C ARG A 102 -16.64 -17.76 0.06
N GLU A 103 -16.09 -18.80 -0.56
CA GLU A 103 -16.52 -20.18 -0.36
C GLU A 103 -15.33 -21.03 0.03
N ASP A 104 -14.34 -21.09 -0.86
CA ASP A 104 -13.18 -21.93 -0.71
C ASP A 104 -11.92 -21.07 -0.61
N LYS A 105 -11.41 -20.92 0.62
CA LYS A 105 -10.25 -20.07 0.95
C LYS A 105 -8.93 -20.77 0.58
N ARG A 106 -8.85 -21.25 -0.66
CA ARG A 106 -7.77 -22.09 -1.17
C ARG A 106 -7.34 -21.59 -2.53
N ILE A 107 -6.04 -21.46 -2.72
CA ILE A 107 -5.45 -21.12 -4.02
C ILE A 107 -4.29 -22.06 -4.35
N THR A 108 -4.23 -22.44 -5.62
CA THR A 108 -3.17 -23.27 -6.21
C THR A 108 -2.23 -22.44 -7.08
N ALA A 109 -2.66 -21.26 -7.54
CA ALA A 109 -1.90 -20.36 -8.39
C ALA A 109 -2.18 -18.89 -8.05
N ILE A 110 -1.25 -18.03 -8.44
CA ILE A 110 -1.30 -16.57 -8.33
C ILE A 110 -1.26 -15.97 -9.73
N HIS A 111 -2.20 -15.08 -10.01
CA HIS A 111 -2.34 -14.39 -11.28
C HIS A 111 -2.21 -12.88 -11.13
N ARG A 112 -1.61 -12.24 -12.12
CA ARG A 112 -1.68 -10.79 -12.30
C ARG A 112 -3.01 -10.41 -12.95
N VAL A 113 -3.48 -9.21 -12.67
CA VAL A 113 -4.80 -8.71 -13.11
C VAL A 113 -5.07 -8.78 -14.62
N HIS A 114 -4.04 -8.85 -15.46
CA HIS A 114 -4.16 -8.92 -16.93
C HIS A 114 -4.05 -10.36 -17.48
N GLU A 115 -3.72 -11.34 -16.65
CA GLU A 115 -3.52 -12.73 -17.06
C GLU A 115 -4.84 -13.50 -17.10
N VAL A 116 -5.83 -13.08 -16.32
CA VAL A 116 -7.11 -13.77 -16.14
C VAL A 116 -8.26 -12.78 -16.08
N VAL A 117 -9.42 -13.18 -16.62
CA VAL A 117 -10.68 -12.44 -16.45
C VAL A 117 -11.38 -13.03 -15.22
N PRO A 118 -11.64 -12.24 -14.17
CA PRO A 118 -12.26 -12.76 -12.95
C PRO A 118 -13.72 -13.13 -13.17
N ALA A 119 -14.16 -14.20 -12.53
CA ALA A 119 -15.59 -14.48 -12.37
C ALA A 119 -16.23 -13.35 -11.54
N PRO A 120 -17.38 -12.79 -11.95
CA PRO A 120 -17.92 -11.53 -11.42
C PRO A 120 -18.35 -11.57 -9.95
N GLU A 121 -18.69 -12.74 -9.40
CA GLU A 121 -19.16 -12.86 -8.00
C GLU A 121 -18.17 -13.53 -7.05
N ARG A 122 -17.25 -14.36 -7.55
CA ARG A 122 -16.34 -15.11 -6.69
C ARG A 122 -15.26 -14.19 -6.12
N CYS A 123 -14.76 -14.46 -4.92
CA CYS A 123 -13.66 -13.69 -4.34
C CYS A 123 -12.46 -13.66 -5.30
N LEU A 124 -11.87 -12.47 -5.54
CA LEU A 124 -10.69 -12.34 -6.41
C LEU A 124 -9.50 -13.11 -5.85
N MET A 125 -9.33 -13.08 -4.53
CA MET A 125 -8.23 -13.80 -3.87
C MET A 125 -8.37 -15.32 -4.05
N GLU A 126 -9.58 -15.88 -3.94
CA GLU A 126 -9.84 -17.32 -4.15
C GLU A 126 -9.67 -17.74 -5.62
N GLN A 127 -9.57 -16.77 -6.54
CA GLN A 127 -9.26 -16.99 -7.95
C GLN A 127 -7.77 -16.79 -8.27
N GLY A 128 -6.91 -16.66 -7.24
CA GLY A 128 -5.48 -16.43 -7.42
C GLY A 128 -5.10 -14.97 -7.71
N ILE A 129 -6.06 -14.04 -7.83
CA ILE A 129 -5.76 -12.62 -8.08
C ILE A 129 -5.46 -11.95 -6.74
N VAL A 130 -4.20 -11.54 -6.53
CA VAL A 130 -3.77 -10.97 -5.24
C VAL A 130 -4.57 -9.71 -4.91
N CYS A 131 -5.34 -9.79 -3.82
CA CYS A 131 -6.22 -8.73 -3.36
C CYS A 131 -5.89 -8.37 -1.91
N MET A 132 -5.46 -7.13 -1.68
CA MET A 132 -5.04 -6.64 -0.35
C MET A 132 -6.21 -6.45 0.63
N GLY A 133 -7.45 -6.74 0.23
CA GLY A 133 -8.64 -6.40 1.01
C GLY A 133 -8.71 -7.06 2.40
N MET A 134 -8.08 -8.23 2.56
CA MET A 134 -7.95 -8.93 3.85
C MET A 134 -6.93 -8.28 4.80
N ALA A 135 -5.96 -7.54 4.25
CA ALA A 135 -4.93 -6.83 5.00
C ALA A 135 -5.17 -5.30 5.06
N THR A 136 -6.30 -4.83 4.54
CA THR A 136 -6.63 -3.41 4.42
C THR A 136 -7.84 -3.05 5.28
N ARG A 137 -7.79 -1.91 5.95
CA ARG A 137 -8.92 -1.39 6.74
C ARG A 137 -10.13 -1.05 5.85
N GLY A 138 -11.33 -1.36 6.35
CA GLY A 138 -12.60 -1.03 5.71
C GLY A 138 -12.95 0.47 5.77
N GLY A 139 -14.12 0.81 5.22
CA GLY A 139 -14.68 2.16 5.18
C GLY A 139 -14.72 2.78 3.78
N CYS A 140 -14.14 2.13 2.77
CA CYS A 140 -14.17 2.59 1.38
C CYS A 140 -15.34 2.03 0.57
N GLY A 141 -16.20 1.19 1.15
CA GLY A 141 -17.32 0.57 0.44
C GLY A 141 -16.90 -0.40 -0.64
N ALA A 142 -15.67 -0.92 -0.56
CA ALA A 142 -15.07 -1.88 -1.49
C ALA A 142 -15.17 -1.47 -2.98
N GLN A 143 -15.00 -0.18 -3.29
CA GLN A 143 -15.24 0.38 -4.63
C GLN A 143 -14.47 -0.34 -5.74
N CYS A 144 -13.19 -0.66 -5.55
CA CYS A 144 -12.38 -1.36 -6.56
C CYS A 144 -12.98 -2.73 -6.92
N LEU A 145 -13.51 -3.45 -5.92
CA LEU A 145 -14.01 -4.82 -6.08
C LEU A 145 -15.37 -4.87 -6.79
N LYS A 146 -16.08 -3.74 -6.90
CA LYS A 146 -17.32 -3.58 -7.68
C LYS A 146 -17.06 -3.42 -9.18
N VAL A 147 -15.81 -3.16 -9.56
CA VAL A 147 -15.36 -2.97 -10.95
C VAL A 147 -14.22 -3.95 -11.29
N ASP A 148 -14.23 -5.11 -10.64
CA ASP A 148 -13.33 -6.25 -10.90
C ASP A 148 -11.83 -5.96 -10.71
N MET A 149 -11.51 -4.92 -9.96
CA MET A 149 -10.15 -4.60 -9.57
C MET A 149 -9.85 -5.07 -8.14
N PRO A 150 -8.71 -5.74 -7.90
CA PRO A 150 -8.32 -6.10 -6.54
C PRO A 150 -8.08 -4.84 -5.70
N CYS A 151 -8.33 -4.95 -4.40
CA CYS A 151 -7.90 -3.92 -3.46
C CYS A 151 -6.37 -3.83 -3.50
N THR A 152 -5.84 -2.61 -3.59
CA THR A 152 -4.40 -2.32 -3.62
C THR A 152 -3.85 -1.90 -2.25
N GLY A 153 -4.71 -1.74 -1.24
CA GLY A 153 -4.28 -1.42 0.13
C GLY A 153 -4.17 0.07 0.47
N CYS A 154 -4.81 0.95 -0.29
CA CYS A 154 -4.72 2.40 -0.05
C CYS A 154 -5.31 2.88 1.29
N GLY A 155 -6.16 2.07 1.94
CA GLY A 155 -6.78 2.36 3.23
C GLY A 155 -5.89 2.10 4.45
N GLY A 156 -4.64 1.67 4.25
CA GLY A 156 -3.77 1.32 5.38
C GLY A 156 -4.13 -0.02 6.03
N PRO A 157 -3.35 -0.44 7.03
CA PRO A 157 -3.43 -1.80 7.56
C PRO A 157 -4.78 -2.11 8.22
N ALA A 158 -5.23 -3.35 8.08
CA ALA A 158 -6.39 -3.89 8.77
C ALA A 158 -6.29 -3.69 10.31
N PRO A 159 -7.43 -3.69 11.02
CA PRO A 159 -7.44 -3.58 12.48
C PRO A 159 -6.51 -4.59 13.15
N ASN A 160 -5.82 -4.15 14.21
CA ASN A 160 -4.87 -4.96 14.99
C ASN A 160 -3.69 -5.52 14.16
N ARG A 161 -3.36 -4.91 13.03
CA ARG A 161 -2.16 -5.21 12.25
C ARG A 161 -1.27 -3.97 12.19
N PRO A 162 -0.09 -3.99 12.81
CA PRO A 162 0.82 -2.83 12.78
C PRO A 162 1.47 -2.63 11.41
N ASP A 163 1.59 -3.69 10.62
CA ASP A 163 2.25 -3.67 9.33
C ASP A 163 1.38 -4.40 8.29
N MET A 164 1.06 -3.69 7.20
CA MET A 164 0.16 -4.19 6.16
C MET A 164 0.75 -5.36 5.39
N GLY A 165 2.04 -5.26 5.00
CA GLY A 165 2.65 -6.25 4.14
C GLY A 165 2.82 -7.59 4.85
N THR A 166 3.27 -7.59 6.10
CA THR A 166 3.29 -8.78 6.97
C THR A 166 1.89 -9.33 7.23
N GLY A 167 0.90 -8.45 7.42
CA GLY A 167 -0.52 -8.84 7.52
C GLY A 167 -0.99 -9.60 6.27
N MET A 168 -0.64 -9.09 5.08
CA MET A 168 -0.96 -9.75 3.82
C MET A 168 -0.21 -11.06 3.64
N LEU A 169 1.09 -11.10 3.94
CA LEU A 169 1.89 -12.33 3.84
C LEU A 169 1.34 -13.43 4.76
N THR A 170 0.94 -13.07 5.99
CA THR A 170 0.30 -14.01 6.92
C THR A 170 -1.03 -14.54 6.36
N ALA A 171 -1.84 -13.65 5.78
CA ALA A 171 -3.13 -14.01 5.22
C ALA A 171 -2.98 -14.88 3.96
N LEU A 172 -2.02 -14.54 3.09
CA LEU A 172 -1.66 -15.32 1.91
C LEU A 172 -1.22 -16.73 2.32
N ALA A 173 -0.25 -16.84 3.24
CA ALA A 173 0.22 -18.12 3.77
C ALA A 173 -0.91 -19.01 4.32
N SER A 174 -1.96 -18.40 4.88
CA SER A 174 -3.11 -19.12 5.44
C SER A 174 -4.09 -19.69 4.40
N ILE A 175 -4.05 -19.18 3.16
CA ILE A 175 -4.92 -19.63 2.07
C ILE A 175 -4.18 -20.40 0.98
N LEU A 176 -2.85 -20.50 1.11
CA LEU A 176 -2.05 -21.34 0.21
C LEU A 176 -2.53 -22.77 0.36
N HIS A 177 -2.95 -23.34 -0.75
CA HIS A 177 -3.42 -24.71 -0.81
C HIS A 177 -3.00 -25.30 -2.15
N LEU A 178 -1.82 -25.87 -2.17
CA LEU A 178 -1.22 -26.55 -3.33
C LEU A 178 -1.86 -27.92 -3.56
N ASP A 179 -3.20 -28.01 -3.43
CA ASP A 179 -3.97 -29.26 -3.42
C ASP A 179 -3.49 -30.31 -2.40
N LYS A 180 -2.86 -29.84 -1.32
CA LYS A 180 -2.35 -30.65 -0.20
C LYS A 180 -2.88 -30.18 1.14
N GLU A 181 -2.86 -31.08 2.12
CA GLU A 181 -3.22 -30.75 3.49
C GLU A 181 -2.41 -29.57 4.02
N PRO A 182 -3.03 -28.58 4.67
CA PRO A 182 -2.33 -27.44 5.26
C PRO A 182 -1.15 -27.87 6.14
N GLY A 183 0.04 -27.33 5.86
CA GLY A 183 1.27 -27.64 6.61
C GLY A 183 2.10 -28.80 6.06
N THR A 184 1.67 -29.43 4.96
CA THR A 184 2.42 -30.53 4.30
C THR A 184 3.20 -30.10 3.05
N TYR A 185 3.29 -28.80 2.81
CA TYR A 185 4.00 -28.21 1.67
C TYR A 185 5.52 -28.32 1.84
N THR A 186 6.27 -28.57 0.76
CA THR A 186 7.73 -28.43 0.80
C THR A 186 8.15 -26.98 0.64
N GLU A 187 9.40 -26.66 0.99
CA GLU A 187 9.94 -25.30 0.83
C GLU A 187 9.98 -24.88 -0.64
N GLU A 188 10.33 -25.80 -1.54
CA GLU A 188 10.37 -25.58 -2.98
C GLU A 188 9.00 -25.19 -3.53
N GLU A 189 7.93 -25.90 -3.13
CA GLU A 189 6.58 -25.63 -3.61
C GLU A 189 6.07 -24.25 -3.18
N VAL A 190 6.40 -23.84 -1.94
CA VAL A 190 6.09 -22.49 -1.45
C VAL A 190 6.88 -21.45 -2.23
N MET A 191 8.18 -21.70 -2.48
CA MET A 191 9.02 -20.79 -3.26
C MET A 191 8.54 -20.63 -4.70
N GLU A 192 8.13 -21.70 -5.37
CA GLU A 192 7.59 -21.67 -6.73
C GLU A 192 6.32 -20.81 -6.83
N LEU A 193 5.40 -20.97 -5.87
CA LEU A 193 4.19 -20.17 -5.82
C LEU A 193 4.51 -18.70 -5.53
N MET A 194 5.38 -18.42 -4.56
CA MET A 194 5.78 -17.06 -4.21
C MET A 194 6.53 -16.37 -5.37
N ALA A 195 7.26 -17.11 -6.19
CA ALA A 195 7.95 -16.59 -7.39
C ALA A 195 7.00 -16.09 -8.49
N GLN A 196 5.70 -16.40 -8.39
CA GLN A 196 4.66 -15.83 -9.26
C GLN A 196 4.41 -14.35 -8.94
N ILE A 197 4.68 -13.91 -7.71
CA ILE A 197 4.63 -12.49 -7.31
C ILE A 197 5.93 -11.79 -7.76
N LYS A 198 5.87 -11.08 -8.88
CA LYS A 198 7.04 -10.44 -9.50
C LYS A 198 7.58 -9.22 -8.76
N ASP A 199 6.71 -8.49 -8.07
CA ASP A 199 7.10 -7.31 -7.27
C ASP A 199 6.40 -7.34 -5.91
N PRO A 200 6.95 -8.07 -4.93
CA PRO A 200 6.35 -8.18 -3.61
C PRO A 200 6.38 -6.85 -2.84
N VAL A 201 7.36 -5.98 -3.08
CA VAL A 201 7.43 -4.67 -2.40
C VAL A 201 6.35 -3.74 -2.94
N GLY A 202 6.24 -3.61 -4.26
CA GLY A 202 5.21 -2.78 -4.89
C GLY A 202 3.80 -3.31 -4.67
N LEU A 203 3.63 -4.63 -4.47
CA LEU A 203 2.32 -5.22 -4.17
C LEU A 203 1.91 -5.07 -2.71
N PHE A 204 2.80 -5.39 -1.77
CA PHE A 204 2.46 -5.47 -0.34
C PHE A 204 2.68 -4.15 0.42
N TYR A 205 3.48 -3.23 -0.14
CA TYR A 205 3.84 -1.97 0.51
C TYR A 205 3.59 -0.73 -0.36
N MET A 206 2.73 -0.83 -1.38
CA MET A 206 2.42 0.26 -2.33
C MET A 206 2.18 1.62 -1.66
N TYR A 207 1.44 1.63 -0.54
CA TYR A 207 1.05 2.84 0.19
C TYR A 207 1.67 2.95 1.58
N SER A 208 2.39 1.92 2.04
CA SER A 208 2.72 1.75 3.45
C SER A 208 4.20 1.51 3.72
N LEU A 209 5.07 1.52 2.69
CA LEU A 209 6.50 1.27 2.86
C LEU A 209 7.16 2.16 3.94
N PRO A 210 6.94 3.49 4.00
CA PRO A 210 7.50 4.34 5.06
C PRO A 210 7.02 4.01 6.48
N ALA A 211 5.81 3.48 6.61
CA ALA A 211 5.19 3.09 7.89
C ALA A 211 5.56 1.65 8.29
N SER A 212 6.04 0.84 7.33
CA SER A 212 6.33 -0.58 7.53
C SER A 212 7.50 -0.82 8.49
N ILE A 213 7.65 -2.06 8.92
CA ILE A 213 8.83 -2.50 9.67
C ILE A 213 10.12 -2.36 8.84
N LEU A 214 10.03 -2.42 7.52
CA LEU A 214 11.17 -2.34 6.60
C LEU A 214 11.62 -0.90 6.36
N LYS A 215 10.67 0.04 6.27
CA LYS A 215 10.83 1.48 6.02
C LYS A 215 11.46 1.86 4.66
N ARG A 216 12.56 1.21 4.29
CA ARG A 216 13.34 1.46 3.06
C ARG A 216 14.27 0.30 2.72
N LYS A 217 14.79 0.30 1.50
CA LYS A 217 15.93 -0.55 1.11
C LYS A 217 17.18 -0.07 1.84
N VAL A 218 18.00 -1.02 2.32
CA VAL A 218 19.33 -0.70 2.85
C VAL A 218 20.16 -0.09 1.72
N MET A 219 20.62 1.16 1.92
CA MET A 219 21.62 1.77 1.06
C MET A 219 22.98 1.40 1.61
N LYS A 220 23.73 0.57 0.89
CA LYS A 220 25.15 0.36 1.18
C LYS A 220 25.87 1.64 0.77
N ARG A 221 26.58 2.26 1.72
CA ARG A 221 27.56 3.31 1.43
C ARG A 221 28.90 2.67 1.11
#